data_AF-A0AAD4EAR2-F1
#
_entry.id   AF-A0AAD4EAR2-F1
#
_cell.length_a   1.000
_cell.length_b   1.000
_cell.length_c   1.000
_cell.angle_alpha   90.00
_cell.angle_beta   90.00
_cell.angle_gamma   90.00
#
_symmetry.space_group_name_H-M   'P 1'
#
loop_
_entity.id
_entity.type
_entity.pdbx_description
1 polymer ?
#
loop_
_entity_poly.entity_id
_entity_poly.type
_entity_poly.pdbx_seq_one_letter_code
_entity_poly.pdbx_strand_id
1 'polypeptide(L)'
;MLLCVVNIIHAQHVDPSRNQSVTCRPFGACEPCPLDALHEPFCHPFGNRQLMHCSNTTIPTPRPDEPYPISPPPGALGETPAWQPCGRVPAQERADFYEFVACNLFFATVAIAVSLFRSRRIEANQARRLAVRIGLVRGGG
;
A
#
# COMPACT_ATOMS: atom_id res chain seq x y z
N MET A 1 -18.57 -42.70 -31.21
CA MET A 1 -18.93 -42.45 -29.78
C MET A 1 -18.56 -41.01 -29.46
N LEU A 2 -19.34 -40.03 -29.90
CA LEU A 2 -20.61 -39.56 -29.32
C LEU A 2 -20.43 -38.94 -27.92
N LEU A 3 -20.25 -37.61 -27.93
CA LEU A 3 -20.76 -36.55 -27.04
C LEU A 3 -20.94 -36.83 -25.54
N CYS A 4 -20.39 -35.94 -24.70
CA CYS A 4 -21.14 -35.10 -23.75
C CYS A 4 -20.18 -34.38 -22.78
N VAL A 5 -19.87 -33.10 -23.03
CA VAL A 5 -19.45 -32.17 -21.97
C VAL A 5 -20.49 -31.05 -21.96
N VAL A 6 -21.48 -31.20 -21.08
CA VAL A 6 -22.53 -30.22 -20.85
C VAL A 6 -21.93 -29.11 -19.99
N ASN A 7 -21.76 -27.92 -20.57
CA ASN A 7 -21.54 -26.71 -19.80
C ASN A 7 -22.86 -26.36 -19.08
N ILE A 8 -22.90 -26.53 -17.77
CA ILE A 8 -24.01 -26.07 -16.95
C ILE A 8 -23.81 -24.57 -16.69
N ILE A 9 -24.39 -23.74 -17.56
CA ILE A 9 -24.60 -22.32 -17.26
C ILE A 9 -25.73 -22.26 -16.23
N HIS A 10 -25.39 -21.96 -14.97
CA HIS A 10 -26.41 -21.59 -13.98
C HIS A 10 -26.92 -20.19 -14.31
N ALA A 11 -28.08 -20.11 -14.97
CA ALA A 11 -28.86 -18.89 -15.03
C ALA A 11 -29.44 -18.63 -13.63
N GLN A 12 -28.98 -17.59 -12.95
CA GLN A 12 -29.62 -17.14 -11.72
C GLN A 12 -31.01 -16.57 -12.07
N HIS A 13 -32.04 -17.13 -11.43
CA HIS A 13 -33.41 -16.65 -11.51
C HIS A 13 -33.50 -15.30 -10.78
N VAL A 14 -33.47 -14.19 -11.53
CA VAL A 14 -33.73 -12.85 -11.00
C VAL A 14 -35.24 -12.69 -10.88
N ASP A 15 -35.74 -12.70 -9.65
CA ASP A 15 -37.15 -12.46 -9.34
C ASP A 15 -37.47 -10.97 -9.58
N PRO A 16 -38.35 -10.60 -10.53
CA PRO A 16 -38.48 -9.23 -11.04
C PRO A 16 -39.25 -8.27 -10.12
N SER A 17 -39.65 -8.72 -8.92
CA SER A 17 -40.62 -8.01 -8.08
C SER A 17 -40.03 -7.24 -6.89
N ARG A 18 -38.69 -7.26 -6.68
CA ARG A 18 -38.06 -6.50 -5.59
C ARG A 18 -36.77 -5.82 -6.04
N ASN A 19 -36.84 -4.51 -6.30
CA ASN A 19 -35.67 -3.66 -6.53
C ASN A 19 -34.92 -3.45 -5.21
N GLN A 20 -34.11 -4.44 -4.80
CA GLN A 20 -33.17 -4.31 -3.70
C GLN A 20 -31.92 -3.61 -4.23
N SER A 21 -31.66 -2.36 -3.81
CA SER A 21 -30.43 -1.66 -4.14
C SER A 21 -29.49 -1.66 -2.93
N VAL A 22 -28.25 -2.10 -3.10
CA VAL A 22 -27.24 -2.07 -2.02
C VAL A 22 -26.53 -0.72 -2.07
N THR A 23 -26.51 -0.02 -0.94
CA THR A 23 -25.74 1.23 -0.81
C THR A 23 -24.59 1.00 0.15
N CYS A 24 -23.36 1.24 -0.31
CA CYS A 24 -22.15 1.12 0.50
C CYS A 24 -21.55 2.49 0.80
N ARG A 25 -21.05 2.68 2.02
CA ARG A 25 -20.37 3.92 2.46
C ARG A 25 -19.03 3.60 3.11
N PRO A 26 -17.96 4.38 2.80
CA PRO A 26 -16.67 4.23 3.45
C PRO A 26 -16.78 4.35 4.97
N PHE A 27 -16.03 3.53 5.68
CA PHE A 27 -15.94 3.50 7.12
C PHE A 27 -14.48 3.24 7.55
N GLY A 28 -13.95 4.03 8.49
CA GLY A 28 -12.57 3.86 8.97
C GLY A 28 -11.49 4.48 8.06
N ALA A 29 -10.23 4.28 8.44
CA ALA A 29 -9.06 4.83 7.76
C ALA A 29 -8.61 3.97 6.56
N CYS A 30 -7.85 4.57 5.65
CA CYS A 30 -7.15 3.85 4.59
C CYS A 30 -5.92 3.17 5.20
N GLU A 31 -5.87 1.84 5.12
CA GLU A 31 -4.82 1.00 5.69
C GLU A 31 -4.13 0.15 4.62
N PRO A 32 -2.89 -0.29 4.86
CA PRO A 32 -2.21 -1.23 3.97
C PRO A 32 -2.94 -2.55 3.89
N CYS A 33 -2.96 -3.13 2.69
CA CYS A 33 -3.39 -4.50 2.53
C CYS A 33 -2.39 -5.46 3.18
N PRO A 34 -2.89 -6.53 3.82
CA PRO A 34 -2.01 -7.60 4.29
C PRO A 34 -1.40 -8.34 3.09
N LEU A 35 -0.25 -8.95 3.33
CA LEU A 35 0.60 -9.52 2.27
C LEU A 35 -0.11 -10.60 1.43
N ASP A 36 -1.00 -11.36 2.06
CA ASP A 36 -1.81 -12.41 1.46
C ASP A 36 -2.93 -11.87 0.56
N ALA A 37 -3.45 -10.67 0.85
CA ALA A 37 -4.56 -10.06 0.11
C ALA A 37 -4.13 -8.99 -0.92
N LEU A 38 -2.83 -8.72 -1.08
CA LEU A 38 -2.32 -7.73 -2.05
C LEU A 38 -2.80 -7.95 -3.49
N HIS A 39 -3.10 -9.20 -3.85
CA HIS A 39 -3.58 -9.56 -5.17
C HIS A 39 -5.08 -9.28 -5.37
N GLU A 40 -5.83 -9.06 -4.29
CA GLU A 40 -7.27 -8.85 -4.34
C GLU A 40 -7.63 -7.48 -4.93
N PRO A 41 -8.77 -7.36 -5.63
CA PRO A 41 -9.14 -6.14 -6.34
C PRO A 41 -9.32 -4.94 -5.42
N PHE A 42 -9.69 -5.15 -4.15
CA PHE A 42 -9.83 -4.09 -3.16
C PHE A 42 -8.49 -3.48 -2.71
N CYS A 43 -7.35 -4.04 -3.16
CA CYS A 43 -6.02 -3.51 -2.89
C CYS A 43 -5.42 -2.76 -4.08
N HIS A 44 -6.00 -2.84 -5.28
CA HIS A 44 -5.42 -2.20 -6.47
C HIS A 44 -5.90 -0.75 -6.64
N PRO A 45 -5.04 0.18 -7.08
CA PRO A 45 -3.65 -0.01 -7.53
C PRO A 45 -2.57 0.27 -6.47
N PHE A 46 -2.94 0.78 -5.30
CA PHE A 46 -1.97 1.34 -4.33
C PHE A 46 -1.55 0.37 -3.23
N GLY A 47 -2.11 -0.84 -3.18
CA GLY A 47 -1.90 -1.79 -2.10
C GLY A 47 -2.59 -1.38 -0.79
N ASN A 48 -3.57 -0.48 -0.84
CA ASN A 48 -4.27 0.02 0.34
C ASN A 48 -5.78 -0.23 0.23
N ARG A 49 -6.40 -0.54 1.37
CA ARG A 49 -7.84 -0.81 1.50
C ARG A 49 -8.48 0.05 2.59
N GLN A 50 -9.79 0.28 2.45
CA GLN A 50 -10.61 0.94 3.46
C GLN A 50 -11.87 0.11 3.71
N LEU A 51 -12.28 0.02 4.98
CA LEU A 51 -13.49 -0.68 5.38
C LEU A 51 -14.72 0.10 4.86
N MET A 52 -15.82 -0.59 4.57
CA MET A 52 -17.08 0.03 4.16
C MET A 52 -18.26 -0.69 4.80
N HIS A 53 -19.34 0.05 5.05
CA HIS A 53 -20.60 -0.51 5.51
C HIS A 53 -21.58 -0.52 4.34
N CYS A 54 -22.13 -1.68 4.03
CA CYS A 54 -23.15 -1.85 2.99
C CYS A 54 -24.51 -2.14 3.63
N SER A 55 -25.54 -1.40 3.24
CA SER A 55 -26.93 -1.58 3.70
C SER A 55 -27.88 -1.79 2.52
N ASN A 56 -28.90 -2.63 2.71
CA ASN A 56 -29.96 -2.84 1.73
C ASN A 56 -30.95 -1.68 1.74
N THR A 57 -31.04 -0.96 0.64
CA THR A 57 -32.09 0.03 0.36
C THR A 57 -33.23 -0.71 -0.36
N THR A 58 -34.34 -0.95 0.34
CA THR A 58 -35.56 -1.44 -0.31
C THR A 58 -36.22 -0.23 -0.95
N ILE A 59 -36.27 -0.17 -2.29
CA ILE A 59 -37.06 0.84 -3.00
C ILE A 59 -38.48 0.29 -3.14
N PRO A 60 -39.49 0.81 -2.41
CA PRO A 60 -40.86 0.40 -2.65
C PRO A 60 -41.27 0.86 -4.06
N THR A 61 -41.64 -0.10 -4.92
CA THR A 61 -42.31 0.18 -6.18
C THR A 61 -43.57 0.98 -5.88
N PRO A 62 -43.83 2.13 -6.53
CA PRO A 62 -45.05 2.88 -6.28
C PRO A 62 -46.24 2.06 -6.76
N ARG A 63 -46.99 1.45 -5.83
CA ARG A 63 -48.36 1.01 -6.09
C ARG A 63 -49.25 2.25 -5.94
N PRO A 64 -50.19 2.52 -6.85
CA PRO A 64 -51.00 3.74 -6.82
C PRO A 64 -51.87 3.94 -5.56
N ASP A 65 -52.02 2.93 -4.70
CA ASP A 65 -53.09 2.90 -3.69
C ASP A 65 -52.64 2.76 -2.23
N GLU A 66 -51.37 3.01 -1.88
CA GLU A 66 -50.90 2.88 -0.48
C GLU A 66 -50.52 4.22 0.18
N PRO A 67 -51.10 4.60 1.33
CA PRO A 67 -50.70 5.80 2.08
C PRO A 67 -49.31 5.60 2.69
N TYR A 68 -48.33 6.33 2.16
CA TYR A 68 -46.97 6.56 2.67
C TYR A 68 -46.18 5.31 3.12
N PRO A 69 -45.15 4.88 2.34
CA PRO A 69 -44.22 3.88 2.84
C PRO A 69 -43.40 4.48 3.98
N ILE A 70 -43.65 4.01 5.20
CA ILE A 70 -42.76 4.20 6.35
C ILE A 70 -41.42 3.57 5.95
N SER A 71 -40.46 4.42 5.60
CA SER A 71 -39.10 3.99 5.36
C SER A 71 -38.61 3.31 6.66
N PRO A 72 -38.17 2.04 6.63
CA PRO A 72 -37.60 1.44 7.82
C PRO A 72 -36.40 2.28 8.27
N PRO A 73 -36.18 2.45 9.58
CA PRO A 73 -35.07 3.24 10.09
C PRO A 73 -33.75 2.72 9.50
N PRO A 74 -32.83 3.61 9.08
CA PRO A 74 -31.52 3.21 8.61
C PRO A 74 -30.80 2.49 9.76
N GLY A 75 -30.57 1.18 9.59
CA GLY A 75 -29.91 0.33 10.59
C GLY A 75 -30.62 -0.98 10.96
N ALA A 76 -31.84 -1.24 10.47
CA ALA A 76 -32.59 -2.46 10.83
C ALA A 76 -32.29 -3.70 9.96
N LEU A 77 -31.49 -3.57 8.89
CA LEU A 77 -31.20 -4.65 7.93
C LEU A 77 -29.68 -4.81 7.74
N GLY A 78 -29.10 -5.73 8.52
CA GLY A 78 -27.81 -6.41 8.27
C GLY A 78 -26.73 -5.61 7.55
N GLU A 79 -26.06 -4.70 8.25
CA GLU A 79 -24.86 -4.04 7.74
C GLU A 79 -23.77 -5.10 7.50
N THR A 80 -23.34 -5.25 6.24
CA THR A 80 -22.25 -6.18 5.90
C THR A 80 -20.93 -5.41 5.79
N PRO A 81 -19.88 -5.80 6.54
CA PRO A 81 -18.56 -5.20 6.36
C PRO A 81 -17.95 -5.64 5.04
N ALA A 82 -17.38 -4.70 4.29
CA ALA A 82 -16.68 -4.98 3.04
C ALA A 82 -15.44 -4.08 2.87
N TRP A 83 -14.58 -4.40 1.91
CA TRP A 83 -13.34 -3.66 1.64
C TRP A 83 -13.37 -2.98 0.28
N GLN A 84 -12.94 -1.72 0.21
CA GLN A 84 -12.77 -1.00 -1.04
C GLN A 84 -11.32 -0.54 -1.22
N PRO A 85 -10.87 -0.32 -2.47
CA PRO A 85 -9.65 0.41 -2.73
C PRO A 85 -9.69 1.81 -2.13
N CYS A 86 -8.55 2.25 -1.61
CA CYS A 86 -8.37 3.64 -1.19
C CYS A 86 -7.07 4.22 -1.76
N GLY A 87 -6.83 5.50 -1.46
CA GLY A 87 -5.71 6.25 -2.00
C GLY A 87 -4.35 5.84 -1.41
N ARG A 88 -3.35 6.63 -1.74
CA ARG A 88 -2.02 6.56 -1.11
C ARG A 88 -2.10 7.01 0.34
N VAL A 89 -1.22 6.47 1.18
CA VAL A 89 -1.08 6.83 2.60
C VAL A 89 0.28 7.53 2.79
N PRO A 90 0.37 8.87 2.67
CA PRO A 90 1.65 9.57 2.61
C PRO A 90 2.50 9.44 3.87
N ALA A 91 1.86 9.22 5.03
CA ALA A 91 2.58 9.03 6.28
C ALA A 91 3.48 7.78 6.24
N GLN A 92 2.99 6.70 5.64
CA GLN A 92 3.74 5.46 5.48
C GLN A 92 4.76 5.55 4.35
N GLU A 93 4.36 6.05 3.18
CA GLU A 93 5.28 6.20 2.03
C GLU A 93 6.50 7.06 2.39
N ARG A 94 6.33 8.07 3.24
CA ARG A 94 7.44 8.90 3.73
C ARG A 94 8.39 8.13 4.62
N ALA A 95 7.89 7.25 5.50
CA ALA A 95 8.73 6.45 6.37
C ALA A 95 9.63 5.52 5.53
N ASP A 96 9.03 4.80 4.57
CA ASP A 96 9.75 3.91 3.66
C ASP A 96 10.78 4.67 2.81
N PHE A 97 10.42 5.86 2.34
CA PHE A 97 11.33 6.74 1.60
C PHE A 97 12.53 7.18 2.45
N TYR A 98 12.32 7.57 3.71
CA TYR A 98 13.41 8.00 4.58
C TYR A 98 14.33 6.84 4.97
N GLU A 99 13.80 5.63 5.13
CA GLU A 99 14.63 4.45 5.32
C GLU A 99 15.57 4.22 4.14
N PHE A 100 15.03 4.27 2.91
CA PHE A 100 15.83 4.14 1.69
C PHE A 100 16.91 5.23 1.60
N VAL A 101 16.55 6.49 1.84
CA VAL A 101 17.49 7.62 1.82
C VAL A 101 18.57 7.46 2.89
N ALA A 102 18.20 7.09 4.12
CA ALA A 102 19.14 6.90 5.22
C ALA A 102 20.15 5.78 4.91
N CYS A 103 19.70 4.65 4.35
CA CYS A 103 20.58 3.57 3.92
C CYS A 103 21.60 4.02 2.87
N ASN A 104 21.15 4.76 1.84
CA ASN A 104 22.05 5.26 0.80
C ASN A 104 23.05 6.30 1.33
N LEU A 105 22.59 7.20 2.21
CA LEU A 105 23.48 8.17 2.86
C LEU A 105 24.51 7.48 3.74
N PHE A 106 24.13 6.43 4.46
CA PHE A 106 25.07 5.62 5.23
C PHE A 106 26.17 5.04 4.33
N PHE A 107 25.82 4.35 3.24
CA PHE A 107 26.82 3.81 2.31
C PHE A 107 27.71 4.90 1.68
N ALA A 108 27.13 6.04 1.29
CA ALA A 108 27.89 7.16 0.76
C ALA A 108 28.89 7.72 1.78
N THR A 109 28.47 7.89 3.04
CA THR A 109 29.35 8.39 4.11
C THR A 109 30.50 7.44 4.39
N VAL A 110 30.24 6.12 4.44
CA VAL A 110 31.28 5.09 4.62
C VAL A 110 32.26 5.11 3.45
N ALA A 111 31.78 5.16 2.21
CA ALA A 111 32.63 5.22 1.03
C ALA A 111 33.53 6.47 1.02
N ILE A 112 32.99 7.63 1.37
CA ILE A 112 33.75 8.88 1.50
C ILE A 112 34.79 8.75 2.62
N ALA A 113 34.41 8.26 3.79
CA ALA A 113 35.31 8.12 4.92
C ALA A 113 36.50 7.20 4.60
N VAL A 114 36.24 6.04 3.99
CA VAL A 114 37.28 5.10 3.54
C VAL A 114 38.20 5.76 2.50
N SER A 115 37.62 6.49 1.54
CA SER A 115 38.39 7.19 0.50
C SER A 115 39.30 8.25 1.10
N LEU A 116 38.79 9.09 2.00
CA LEU A 116 39.59 10.12 2.68
C LEU A 116 40.68 9.51 3.57
N PHE A 117 40.36 8.45 4.31
CA PHE A 117 41.35 7.75 5.13
C PHE A 117 42.47 7.18 4.27
N ARG A 118 42.12 6.53 3.15
CA ARG A 118 43.08 5.99 2.20
C ARG A 118 43.94 7.09 1.58
N SER A 119 43.36 8.19 1.12
CA SER A 119 44.08 9.32 0.54
C SER A 119 45.09 9.90 1.54
N ARG A 120 44.64 10.20 2.77
CA ARG A 120 45.52 10.70 3.83
C ARG A 120 46.67 9.75 4.17
N ARG A 121 46.40 8.43 4.19
CA ARG A 121 47.42 7.40 4.45
C ARG A 121 48.45 7.34 3.32
N ILE A 122 48.02 7.46 2.06
CA ILE A 122 48.92 7.46 0.90
C ILE A 122 49.78 8.74 0.90
N GLU A 123 49.19 9.91 1.13
CA GLU A 123 49.90 11.18 1.23
C GLU A 123 50.96 11.16 2.34
N ALA A 124 50.62 10.66 3.53
CA ALA A 124 51.57 10.53 4.63
C ALA A 124 52.76 9.61 4.29
N ASN A 125 52.51 8.53 3.55
CA ASN A 125 53.56 7.62 3.10
C ASN A 125 54.45 8.25 2.01
N GLN A 126 53.86 9.01 1.08
CA GLN A 126 54.61 9.75 0.06
C GLN A 126 55.48 10.84 0.70
N ALA A 127 54.93 11.61 1.65
CA ALA A 127 55.66 12.62 2.41
C ALA A 127 56.86 12.01 3.16
N ARG A 128 56.68 10.84 3.79
CA ARG A 128 57.79 10.10 4.42
C ARG A 128 58.87 9.68 3.41
N ARG A 129 58.48 9.18 2.23
CA ARG A 129 59.45 8.80 1.18
C ARG A 129 60.24 10.00 0.65
N LEU A 130 59.61 11.17 0.53
CA LEU A 130 60.29 12.41 0.15
C LEU A 130 61.25 12.89 1.25
N ALA A 131 60.83 12.85 2.52
CA ALA A 131 61.67 13.25 3.65
C ALA A 131 62.94 12.40 3.81
N VAL A 132 62.86 11.08 3.55
CA VAL A 132 64.03 10.19 3.53
C VAL A 132 65.04 10.60 2.45
N ARG A 133 64.56 11.06 1.28
CA ARG A 133 65.46 11.52 0.20
C ARG A 133 66.13 12.85 0.50
N ILE A 134 65.48 13.72 1.26
CA ILE A 134 66.00 15.05 1.63
C ILE A 134 66.92 14.98 2.87
N GLY A 135 67.04 13.82 3.52
CA GLY A 135 67.87 13.67 4.73
C GLY A 135 67.27 14.32 5.99
N LEU A 136 65.98 14.67 5.97
CA LEU A 136 65.27 15.24 7.12
C LEU A 136 64.99 14.23 8.24
N VAL A 137 65.40 12.96 8.08
CA VAL A 137 65.40 11.95 9.14
C VAL A 137 66.69 12.09 9.95
N ARG A 138 66.61 12.87 11.03
CA ARG A 138 67.56 12.90 12.17
C ARG A 138 68.81 13.79 12.04
N GLY A 139 68.61 15.09 12.23
CA GLY A 139 69.64 16.04 12.69
C GLY A 139 69.15 16.79 13.93
N GLY A 140 69.49 16.30 15.13
CA GLY A 140 69.13 16.90 16.41
C GLY A 140 69.28 15.85 17.52
N GLY A 141 70.35 15.99 18.31
CA GLY A 141 70.65 15.13 19.46
C GLY A 141 69.69 15.31 20.63
#